data_AF-A0A443SDK5-F1
#
_entry.id   AF-A0A443SDK5-F1
#
_cell.length_a   1.000
_cell.length_b   1.000
_cell.length_c   1.000
_cell.angle_alpha   90.00
_cell.angle_beta   90.00
_cell.angle_gamma   90.00
#
_symmetry.space_group_name_H-M   'P 1'
#
loop_
_entity.id
_entity.type
_entity.pdbx_description
1 polymer ?
#
loop_
_entity_poly.entity_id
_entity_poly.type
_entity_poly.pdbx_seq_one_letter_code
_entity_poly.pdbx_strand_id
1 'polypeptide(L)'
;MKVTALNINHNSQIDSGVKTTEDKVARFDKALEEFFASCNQIELLLKTINECAIQHRDSQKYLQFNVSTLKSDASGTIENCGPDTVISYSQYISTIKNQIHFAKSVQDVLIEGAKRVTLNEPPMNQTSMTNAQTS
;
A
#
# COMPACT_ATOMS: atom_id res chain seq x y z
N MET A 1 -7.37 -0.83 -38.73
CA MET A 1 -7.94 -1.62 -39.86
C MET A 1 -7.44 -1.21 -41.25
N LYS A 2 -6.82 -0.03 -41.43
CA LYS A 2 -6.27 0.43 -42.73
C LYS A 2 -5.10 -0.45 -43.25
N VAL A 3 -4.28 -0.98 -42.34
CA VAL A 3 -3.12 -1.83 -42.68
C VAL A 3 -3.56 -3.22 -43.17
N THR A 4 -4.62 -3.78 -42.58
CA THR A 4 -5.23 -5.05 -43.01
C THR A 4 -5.78 -4.97 -44.43
N ALA A 5 -6.50 -3.90 -44.75
CA ALA A 5 -7.02 -3.66 -46.10
C ALA A 5 -5.89 -3.50 -47.13
N LEU A 6 -4.77 -2.85 -46.75
CA LEU A 6 -3.59 -2.73 -47.61
C LEU A 6 -2.90 -4.08 -47.83
N ASN A 7 -2.89 -4.98 -46.83
CA ASN A 7 -2.30 -6.31 -46.96
C ASN A 7 -3.14 -7.26 -47.82
N ILE A 8 -4.47 -7.23 -47.68
CA ILE A 8 -5.36 -8.04 -48.52
C ILE A 8 -5.20 -7.64 -50.00
N ASN A 9 -5.18 -6.33 -50.28
CA ASN A 9 -4.95 -5.81 -51.62
C ASN A 9 -3.55 -6.18 -52.16
N HIS A 10 -2.53 -6.18 -51.30
CA HIS A 10 -1.18 -6.59 -51.66
C HIS A 10 -1.07 -8.08 -52.02
N ASN A 11 -1.69 -8.96 -51.23
CA ASN A 11 -1.72 -10.39 -51.50
C ASN A 11 -2.48 -10.71 -52.80
N SER A 12 -3.58 -9.98 -53.07
CA SER A 12 -4.29 -10.09 -54.36
C SER A 12 -3.42 -9.67 -55.56
N GLN A 13 -2.53 -8.68 -55.39
CA GLN A 13 -1.59 -8.27 -56.44
C GLN A 13 -0.44 -9.28 -56.65
N ILE A 14 0.04 -9.92 -55.58
CA ILE A 14 1.01 -11.03 -55.66
C ILE A 14 0.42 -12.20 -56.44
N ASP A 15 -0.82 -12.59 -56.13
CA ASP A 15 -1.51 -13.72 -56.78
C ASP A 15 -1.79 -13.44 -58.27
N SER A 16 -1.90 -12.16 -58.62
CA SER A 16 -1.99 -11.67 -60.01
C SER A 16 -0.62 -11.59 -60.72
N GLY A 17 0.47 -12.04 -60.09
CA GLY A 17 1.82 -12.07 -60.67
C GLY A 17 2.57 -10.73 -60.66
N VAL A 18 2.07 -9.71 -59.94
CA VAL A 18 2.71 -8.40 -59.84
C VAL A 18 3.80 -8.47 -58.77
N LYS A 19 5.06 -8.20 -59.15
CA LYS A 19 6.19 -8.11 -58.19
C LYS A 19 5.89 -7.04 -57.15
N THR A 20 5.95 -7.43 -55.90
CA THR A 20 5.39 -6.66 -54.81
C THR A 20 6.48 -6.48 -53.74
N THR A 21 6.52 -5.30 -53.12
CA THR A 21 7.66 -4.83 -52.31
C THR A 21 7.63 -5.43 -50.90
N GLU A 22 8.70 -6.15 -50.49
CA GLU A 22 8.88 -6.75 -49.14
C GLU A 22 8.59 -5.78 -47.98
N ASP A 23 8.82 -4.48 -48.18
CA ASP A 23 8.61 -3.40 -47.20
C ASP A 23 7.17 -3.33 -46.64
N LYS A 24 6.17 -3.90 -47.36
CA LYS A 24 4.76 -3.91 -46.91
C LYS A 24 4.43 -5.03 -45.92
N VAL A 25 5.13 -6.17 -45.99
CA VAL A 25 4.96 -7.30 -45.05
C VAL A 25 5.55 -6.91 -43.69
N ALA A 26 6.75 -6.32 -43.68
CA ALA A 26 7.39 -5.81 -42.46
C ALA A 26 6.54 -4.76 -41.72
N ARG A 27 5.75 -3.95 -42.43
CA ARG A 27 4.82 -2.98 -41.83
C ARG A 27 3.61 -3.63 -41.16
N PHE A 28 3.18 -4.80 -41.64
CA PHE A 28 2.09 -5.55 -41.03
C PHE A 28 2.53 -6.22 -39.74
N ASP A 29 3.68 -6.89 -39.78
CA ASP A 29 4.23 -7.56 -38.60
C ASP A 29 4.47 -6.55 -37.47
N LYS A 30 4.99 -5.37 -37.80
CA LYS A 30 5.12 -4.26 -36.87
C LYS A 30 3.77 -3.78 -36.31
N ALA A 31 2.75 -3.62 -37.17
CA ALA A 31 1.42 -3.20 -36.71
C ALA A 31 0.73 -4.26 -35.83
N LEU A 32 0.99 -5.54 -36.09
CA LEU A 32 0.55 -6.65 -35.24
C LEU A 32 1.27 -6.65 -33.89
N GLU A 33 2.58 -6.44 -33.90
CA GLU A 33 3.38 -6.32 -32.67
C GLU A 33 2.88 -5.16 -31.79
N GLU A 34 2.64 -3.98 -32.37
CA GLU A 34 2.07 -2.83 -31.67
C GLU A 34 0.67 -3.11 -31.10
N PHE A 35 -0.15 -3.89 -31.82
CA PHE A 35 -1.46 -4.31 -31.33
C PHE A 35 -1.34 -5.23 -30.12
N PHE A 36 -0.49 -6.26 -30.17
CA PHE A 36 -0.28 -7.16 -29.04
C PHE A 36 0.37 -6.44 -27.84
N ALA A 37 1.30 -5.51 -28.09
CA ALA A 37 1.85 -4.67 -27.04
C ALA A 37 0.76 -3.82 -26.35
N SER A 38 -0.16 -3.25 -27.13
CA SER A 38 -1.31 -2.51 -26.60
C SER A 38 -2.24 -3.40 -25.77
N CYS A 39 -2.54 -4.61 -26.23
CA CYS A 39 -3.34 -5.59 -25.47
C CYS A 39 -2.67 -5.96 -24.14
N ASN A 40 -1.36 -6.22 -24.14
CA ASN A 40 -0.60 -6.51 -22.92
C ASN A 40 -0.64 -5.33 -21.94
N GLN A 41 -0.52 -4.10 -22.45
CA GLN A 41 -0.60 -2.91 -21.62
C GLN A 41 -2.00 -2.73 -21.01
N ILE A 42 -3.06 -2.96 -21.79
CA ILE A 42 -4.45 -2.93 -21.28
C ILE A 42 -4.65 -3.99 -20.20
N GLU A 43 -4.19 -5.22 -20.41
CA GLU A 43 -4.30 -6.29 -19.43
C GLU A 43 -3.59 -5.93 -18.12
N LEU A 44 -2.36 -5.42 -18.21
CA LEU A 44 -1.60 -4.97 -17.05
C LEU A 44 -2.33 -3.85 -16.30
N LEU A 45 -2.82 -2.84 -17.02
CA LEU A 45 -3.57 -1.73 -16.43
C LEU A 45 -4.83 -2.20 -15.71
N LEU A 46 -5.58 -3.13 -16.30
CA LEU A 46 -6.79 -3.68 -15.67
C LEU A 46 -6.46 -4.45 -14.39
N LYS A 47 -5.37 -5.23 -14.38
CA LYS A 47 -4.88 -5.89 -13.16
C LYS A 47 -4.53 -4.87 -12.08
N THR A 48 -3.77 -3.83 -12.42
CA THR A 48 -3.40 -2.77 -11.48
C THR A 48 -4.62 -2.01 -10.94
N ILE A 49 -5.59 -1.67 -11.79
CA ILE A 49 -6.82 -1.00 -11.36
C ILE A 49 -7.57 -1.85 -10.34
N ASN A 50 -7.68 -3.15 -10.56
CA ASN A 50 -8.34 -4.07 -9.64
C ASN A 50 -7.62 -4.14 -8.28
N GLU A 51 -6.29 -4.20 -8.28
CA GLU A 51 -5.49 -4.15 -7.05
C GLU A 51 -5.69 -2.84 -6.29
N CYS A 52 -5.69 -1.69 -6.98
CA CYS A 52 -5.99 -0.39 -6.39
C CYS A 52 -7.40 -0.32 -5.80
N ALA A 53 -8.40 -0.91 -6.46
CA ALA A 53 -9.77 -0.95 -5.95
C ALA A 53 -9.88 -1.79 -4.66
N ILE A 54 -9.21 -2.94 -4.62
CA ILE A 54 -9.12 -3.79 -3.41
C ILE A 54 -8.42 -3.02 -2.28
N GLN A 55 -7.26 -2.42 -2.56
CA GLN A 55 -6.52 -1.62 -1.59
C GLN A 55 -7.36 -0.46 -1.04
N HIS A 56 -8.13 0.22 -1.90
CA HIS A 56 -9.01 1.29 -1.48
C HIS A 56 -10.10 0.80 -0.53
N ARG A 57 -10.80 -0.28 -0.90
CA ARG A 57 -11.83 -0.89 -0.04
C ARG A 57 -11.26 -1.32 1.31
N ASP A 58 -10.09 -1.93 1.32
CA ASP A 58 -9.44 -2.36 2.56
C ASP A 58 -9.02 -1.15 3.40
N SER A 59 -8.54 -0.08 2.77
CA SER A 59 -8.23 1.17 3.48
C SER A 59 -9.44 1.75 4.21
N GLN A 60 -10.62 1.75 3.58
CA GLN A 60 -11.86 2.23 4.21
C GLN A 60 -12.36 1.34 5.36
N LYS A 61 -12.03 0.04 5.31
CA LYS A 61 -12.48 -0.92 6.31
C LYS A 61 -11.57 -0.97 7.55
N TYR A 62 -10.26 -0.88 7.33
CA TYR A 62 -9.26 -1.15 8.38
C TYR A 62 -8.61 0.13 8.93
N LEU A 63 -8.66 1.24 8.22
CA LEU A 63 -8.17 2.52 8.75
C LEU A 63 -9.27 3.21 9.54
N GLN A 64 -8.90 3.74 10.70
CA GLN A 64 -9.77 4.57 11.54
C GLN A 64 -9.94 6.00 11.01
N PHE A 65 -9.09 6.41 10.06
CA PHE A 65 -9.05 7.76 9.52
C PHE A 65 -8.85 7.71 8.00
N ASN A 66 -9.43 8.66 7.29
CA ASN A 66 -9.21 8.80 5.86
C ASN A 66 -7.86 9.47 5.61
N VAL A 67 -6.99 8.89 4.79
CA VAL A 67 -5.70 9.49 4.46
C VAL A 67 -5.83 10.24 3.13
N SER A 68 -5.50 11.53 3.12
CA SER A 68 -5.52 12.34 1.91
C SER A 68 -4.47 11.86 0.92
N THR A 69 -4.89 11.58 -0.31
CA THR A 69 -4.02 11.19 -1.44
C THR A 69 -3.45 12.39 -2.19
N LEU A 70 -3.98 13.60 -1.92
CA LEU A 70 -3.44 14.83 -2.45
C LEU A 70 -2.18 15.18 -1.64
N LYS A 71 -1.07 15.51 -2.30
CA LYS A 71 0.10 16.15 -1.67
C LYS A 71 -0.34 17.53 -1.14
N SER A 72 -1.08 17.54 -0.05
CA SER A 72 -1.41 18.74 0.68
C SER A 72 -0.38 18.84 1.80
N ASP A 73 0.58 19.73 1.61
CA ASP A 73 1.57 20.15 2.62
C ASP A 73 0.90 20.99 3.73
N ALA A 74 -0.28 20.56 4.21
CA ALA A 74 -0.94 21.19 5.33
C ALA A 74 -0.36 20.62 6.63
N SER A 75 0.75 21.20 7.07
CA SER A 75 1.25 21.11 8.44
C SER A 75 0.24 21.73 9.40
N GLY A 76 -0.75 20.96 9.83
CA GLY A 76 -1.74 21.37 10.82
C GLY A 76 -1.94 20.29 11.86
N THR A 77 -1.70 20.60 13.13
CA THR A 77 -2.07 19.75 14.25
C THR A 77 -3.57 19.46 14.20
N ILE A 78 -3.94 18.18 14.23
CA ILE A 78 -5.33 17.77 14.13
C ILE A 78 -5.99 18.01 15.50
N GLU A 79 -6.76 19.08 15.61
CA GLU A 79 -7.53 19.42 16.81
C GLU A 79 -8.89 18.71 16.87
N ASN A 80 -9.32 18.06 15.78
CA ASN A 80 -10.61 17.36 15.73
C ASN A 80 -10.42 15.91 15.30
N CYS A 81 -10.56 14.99 16.26
CA CYS A 81 -10.50 13.54 16.07
C CYS A 81 -11.93 13.01 15.99
N GLY A 82 -12.55 13.11 14.81
CA GLY A 82 -13.85 12.55 14.48
C GLY A 82 -13.73 11.51 13.37
N PRO A 83 -14.79 10.72 13.10
CA PRO A 83 -14.82 9.72 12.03
C PRO A 83 -14.62 10.29 10.62
N ASP A 84 -14.82 11.59 10.44
CA ASP A 84 -14.62 12.30 9.16
C ASP A 84 -13.26 13.00 9.05
N THR A 85 -12.35 12.79 10.00
CA THR A 85 -11.05 13.44 10.00
C THR A 85 -10.16 12.87 8.90
N VAL A 86 -9.84 13.71 7.92
CA VAL A 86 -8.87 13.39 6.86
C VAL A 86 -7.47 13.83 7.31
N ILE A 87 -6.50 12.91 7.27
CA ILE A 87 -5.12 13.15 7.71
C ILE A 87 -4.15 13.04 6.54
N SER A 88 -3.04 13.77 6.58
CA SER A 88 -1.97 13.63 5.58
C SER A 88 -1.21 12.30 5.77
N TYR A 89 -0.51 11.85 4.71
CA TYR A 89 0.29 10.63 4.80
C TYR A 89 1.41 10.73 5.86
N SER A 90 2.04 11.90 6.01
CA SER A 90 3.07 12.11 7.04
C SER A 90 2.50 11.98 8.46
N GLN A 91 1.31 12.53 8.70
CA GLN A 91 0.59 12.40 9.97
C GLN A 91 0.18 10.95 10.23
N TYR A 92 -0.33 10.25 9.22
CA TYR A 92 -0.65 8.83 9.33
C TYR A 92 0.57 8.01 9.78
N ILE A 93 1.74 8.21 9.16
CA ILE A 93 2.97 7.53 9.56
C ILE A 93 3.36 7.84 11.01
N SER A 94 3.22 9.09 11.44
CA SER A 94 3.47 9.48 12.84
C SER A 94 2.52 8.76 13.81
N THR A 95 1.22 8.76 13.51
CA THR A 95 0.19 8.10 14.32
C THR A 95 0.45 6.59 14.45
N ILE A 96 0.75 5.91 13.33
CA ILE A 96 1.05 4.47 13.36
C ILE A 96 2.30 4.17 14.20
N LYS A 97 3.36 4.99 14.08
CA LYS A 97 4.56 4.84 14.93
C LYS A 97 4.23 4.98 16.42
N ASN A 98 3.39 5.95 16.78
CA ASN A 98 2.95 6.16 18.15
C ASN A 98 2.10 5.00 18.67
N GLN A 99 1.17 4.48 17.86
CA GLN A 99 0.37 3.30 18.21
C GLN A 99 1.24 2.06 18.43
N ILE A 100 2.23 1.84 17.56
CA ILE A 100 3.20 0.73 17.72
C ILE A 100 4.00 0.90 19.01
N HIS A 101 4.51 2.11 19.28
CA HIS A 101 5.27 2.39 20.49
C HIS A 101 4.42 2.13 21.74
N PHE A 102 3.19 2.64 21.77
CA PHE A 102 2.26 2.42 22.87
C PHE A 102 1.99 0.93 23.11
N ALA A 103 1.72 0.16 22.06
CA ALA A 103 1.51 -1.28 22.17
C ALA A 103 2.74 -2.00 22.75
N LYS A 104 3.96 -1.61 22.36
CA LYS A 104 5.20 -2.13 22.95
C LYS A 104 5.33 -1.77 24.43
N SER A 105 5.05 -0.51 24.80
CA SER A 105 5.09 -0.11 26.21
C SER A 105 4.08 -0.89 27.07
N VAL A 106 2.87 -1.12 26.56
CA VAL A 106 1.87 -1.97 27.24
C VAL A 106 2.39 -3.39 27.39
N GLN A 107 2.98 -3.96 26.34
CA GLN A 107 3.60 -5.29 26.38
C GLN A 107 4.70 -5.37 27.43
N ASP A 108 5.61 -4.39 27.49
CA ASP A 108 6.71 -4.34 28.46
C ASP A 108 6.18 -4.29 29.90
N VAL A 109 5.16 -3.45 30.15
CA VAL A 109 4.50 -3.37 31.46
C VAL A 109 3.85 -4.70 31.84
N LEU A 110 3.17 -5.35 30.89
CA LEU A 110 2.55 -6.65 31.13
C LEU A 110 3.59 -7.75 31.38
N ILE A 111 4.71 -7.76 30.65
CA ILE A 111 5.82 -8.71 30.87
C ILE A 111 6.43 -8.49 32.24
N GLU A 112 6.68 -7.24 32.63
CA GLU A 112 7.22 -6.90 33.94
C GLU A 112 6.25 -7.30 35.07
N GLY A 113 4.96 -7.01 34.91
CA GLY A 113 3.92 -7.47 35.83
C GLY A 113 3.86 -9.00 35.93
N ALA A 114 3.90 -9.71 34.80
CA ALA A 114 3.90 -11.17 34.77
C ALA A 114 5.16 -11.77 35.43
N LYS A 115 6.33 -11.15 35.25
CA LYS A 115 7.56 -11.54 35.95
C LYS A 115 7.41 -11.40 37.46
N ARG A 116 6.80 -10.31 37.95
CA ARG A 116 6.55 -10.11 39.38
C ARG A 116 5.54 -11.08 39.99
N VAL A 117 4.62 -11.61 39.19
CA VAL A 117 3.66 -12.64 39.64
C VAL A 117 4.29 -14.04 39.64
N THR A 118 5.20 -14.31 38.69
CA THR A 118 5.85 -15.61 38.55
C THR A 118 7.10 -15.76 39.44
N LEU A 119 7.90 -14.70 39.61
CA LEU A 119 8.83 -14.57 40.72
C LEU A 119 8.03 -14.14 41.95
N ASN A 120 7.62 -15.11 42.76
CA ASN A 120 6.99 -14.89 44.05
C ASN A 120 7.99 -14.23 45.02
N GLU A 121 8.31 -12.95 44.81
CA GLU A 121 9.24 -12.21 45.68
C GLU A 121 8.51 -11.94 47.00
N PRO A 122 9.03 -12.43 48.15
CA PRO A 122 8.36 -12.24 49.43
C PRO A 122 8.29 -10.73 49.74
N PRO A 123 7.25 -10.27 50.45
CA PRO A 123 7.16 -8.86 50.83
C PRO A 123 8.43 -8.49 51.60
N MET A 124 9.10 -7.43 51.14
CA MET A 124 10.14 -6.71 51.86
C MET A 124 9.69 -6.50 53.31
N ASN A 125 10.21 -7.32 54.20
CA ASN A 125 9.95 -7.24 55.63
C ASN A 125 10.63 -5.97 56.17
N GLN A 126 9.89 -4.85 56.21
CA GLN A 126 10.27 -3.70 57.02
C GLN A 126 10.09 -4.06 58.49
N THR A 127 11.07 -4.74 59.09
CA THR A 127 11.20 -4.76 60.55
C THR A 127 12.65 -4.59 60.94
N SER A 128 13.01 -3.39 61.39
CA SER A 128 13.71 -3.12 62.66
C SER A 128 14.53 -1.83 62.58
N MET A 129 14.16 -0.84 63.40
CA MET A 129 15.03 -0.07 64.31
C MET A 129 14.45 1.33 64.55
N THR A 130 13.37 1.42 65.32
CA THR A 130 13.16 2.59 66.20
C THR A 130 12.41 2.11 67.43
N ASN A 131 13.11 2.02 68.56
CA ASN A 131 12.62 2.34 69.90
C ASN A 131 13.68 1.93 70.93
N ALA A 132 14.75 2.72 70.96
CA ALA A 132 15.52 2.96 72.17
C ALA A 132 15.49 4.48 72.37
N GLN A 133 14.58 4.96 73.23
CA GLN A 133 14.65 6.21 74.01
C GLN A 133 13.24 6.71 74.36
N THR A 134 12.93 6.69 75.66
CA THR A 134 12.18 7.66 76.51
C THR A 134 11.66 6.84 77.70
N SER A 135 12.38 6.88 78.82
CA SER A 135 12.14 7.77 79.99
C SER A 135 10.96 7.33 80.84
#